data_AF-S7SWK4-F1
#
_entry.id   AF-S7SWK4-F1
#
_cell.length_a   1.000
_cell.length_b   1.000
_cell.length_c   1.000
_cell.angle_alpha   90.00
_cell.angle_beta   90.00
_cell.angle_gamma   90.00
#
_symmetry.space_group_name_H-M   'P 1'
#
loop_
_entity.id
_entity.type
_entity.pdbx_description
1 polymer ?
#
loop_
_entity_poly.entity_id
_entity_poly.type
_entity_poly.pdbx_seq_one_letter_code
_entity_poly.pdbx_strand_id
1 'polypeptide(L)'
;MRHVGKTAAAFKGSKVFILGGIGMNQSLSDEGTQRGHEKMGSLFAVNPKRFAIAGGTGFLAVIALVAMLLLSGTAFAAFPLSGVGGFTISADKITGTGFKLYPAIGETEQRGAWGQAAVDLASANITNLVLTKNINTESALGAYGIKSIDVVVTGGNVSGQNLKLRVTGIQADSTSFAGLETQEHKTDNPLNVIDLSAPSLTLDKPSLNTHYMSAGSITIPNMKLKVIANMKDGSRVGDF
;
A
#
# COMPACT_ATOMS: atom_id res chain seq x y z
N MET A 1 -38.36 39.95 -0.51
CA MET A 1 -39.67 39.32 -0.21
C MET A 1 -39.47 38.18 0.79
N ARG A 2 -40.56 37.59 1.31
CA ARG A 2 -40.54 36.40 2.21
C ARG A 2 -40.04 35.16 1.40
N HIS A 3 -39.53 34.07 1.99
CA HIS A 3 -40.08 33.31 3.13
C HIS A 3 -39.04 32.59 4.01
N VAL A 4 -39.47 32.27 5.24
CA VAL A 4 -38.83 31.33 6.18
C VAL A 4 -39.64 30.02 6.19
N GLY A 5 -38.96 28.89 6.39
CA GLY A 5 -39.59 27.59 6.66
C GLY A 5 -38.72 26.70 7.57
N LYS A 6 -39.22 26.39 8.77
CA LYS A 6 -38.71 25.33 9.66
C LYS A 6 -39.68 24.15 9.63
N THR A 7 -39.16 22.93 9.77
CA THR A 7 -39.93 21.82 10.35
C THR A 7 -39.01 20.76 10.96
N ALA A 8 -39.48 20.13 12.04
CA ALA A 8 -38.83 19.00 12.69
C ALA A 8 -39.88 18.12 13.39
N ALA A 9 -39.78 16.79 13.21
CA ALA A 9 -40.44 15.73 13.97
C ALA A 9 -39.66 14.42 13.70
N ALA A 10 -39.41 13.45 14.58
CA ALA A 10 -39.86 13.06 15.93
C ALA A 10 -40.68 11.75 15.98
N PHE A 11 -40.06 10.73 16.58
CA PHE A 11 -40.65 9.60 17.33
C PHE A 11 -41.71 8.67 16.71
N LYS A 12 -41.29 7.42 16.45
CA LYS A 12 -42.03 6.17 16.76
C LYS A 12 -41.08 4.96 16.72
N GLY A 13 -41.14 3.94 17.57
CA GLY A 13 -41.90 3.78 18.82
C GLY A 13 -42.70 2.48 18.92
N SER A 14 -42.05 1.36 19.28
CA SER A 14 -42.70 0.09 19.69
C SER A 14 -41.89 -0.68 20.74
N LYS A 15 -42.57 -1.16 21.79
CA LYS A 15 -42.19 -2.22 22.76
C LYS A 15 -43.36 -3.25 22.77
N VAL A 16 -43.41 -4.15 23.79
CA VAL A 16 -44.53 -5.08 24.14
C VAL A 16 -44.52 -6.40 23.35
N PHE A 17 -44.70 -7.62 23.92
CA PHE A 17 -44.71 -8.19 25.30
C PHE A 17 -44.15 -9.65 25.22
N ILE A 18 -43.36 -10.22 26.15
CA ILE A 18 -43.63 -10.88 27.47
C ILE A 18 -44.66 -12.04 27.48
N LEU A 19 -44.33 -13.11 28.24
CA LEU A 19 -45.05 -14.36 28.60
C LEU A 19 -44.93 -15.53 27.60
N GLY A 20 -44.81 -16.80 28.01
CA GLY A 20 -44.60 -17.35 29.38
C GLY A 20 -45.28 -18.72 29.58
N GLY A 21 -44.57 -19.72 30.09
CA GLY A 21 -45.15 -21.05 30.37
C GLY A 21 -44.20 -22.03 31.05
N ILE A 22 -44.68 -22.68 32.11
CA ILE A 22 -43.99 -23.76 32.87
C ILE A 22 -44.78 -25.04 32.66
N GLY A 23 -44.10 -26.18 32.50
CA GLY A 23 -44.75 -27.49 32.40
C GLY A 23 -43.79 -28.64 32.69
N MET A 24 -43.86 -29.20 33.90
CA MET A 24 -43.26 -30.49 34.25
C MET A 24 -44.35 -31.57 34.16
N ASN A 25 -44.07 -32.75 33.60
CA ASN A 25 -44.12 -34.01 34.35
C ASN A 25 -43.52 -35.24 33.60
N GLN A 26 -43.12 -36.26 34.39
CA GLN A 26 -43.19 -37.75 34.23
C GLN A 26 -43.61 -38.36 32.84
N SER A 27 -43.27 -39.60 32.40
CA SER A 27 -42.67 -40.85 32.95
C SER A 27 -42.62 -41.89 31.78
N LEU A 28 -41.84 -42.98 31.64
CA LEU A 28 -40.76 -43.68 32.39
C LEU A 28 -40.02 -44.65 31.40
N SER A 29 -38.85 -45.21 31.80
CA SER A 29 -38.16 -46.37 31.15
C SER A 29 -37.68 -46.18 29.68
N ASP A 30 -36.76 -46.98 29.09
CA ASP A 30 -35.97 -48.11 29.64
C ASP A 30 -34.53 -48.20 29.04
N GLU A 31 -33.81 -49.29 29.35
CA GLU A 31 -32.45 -49.69 28.92
C GLU A 31 -32.00 -49.31 27.48
N GLY A 32 -30.71 -48.96 27.31
CA GLY A 32 -30.12 -48.71 25.99
C GLY A 32 -28.62 -48.37 25.97
N THR A 33 -27.74 -49.37 26.13
CA THR A 33 -26.28 -49.17 25.96
C THR A 33 -25.91 -48.94 24.49
N GLN A 34 -25.22 -47.84 24.16
CA GLN A 34 -24.01 -47.80 23.30
C GLN A 34 -23.23 -46.48 23.47
N ARG A 35 -21.91 -46.54 23.72
CA ARG A 35 -21.02 -45.35 23.71
C ARG A 35 -20.39 -45.15 22.33
N GLY A 36 -21.10 -44.48 21.43
CA GLY A 36 -20.53 -44.03 20.15
C GLY A 36 -19.60 -42.82 20.35
N HIS A 37 -18.28 -43.01 20.22
CA HIS A 37 -17.34 -41.90 20.09
C HIS A 37 -17.43 -41.32 18.66
N GLU A 38 -18.33 -40.37 18.43
CA GLU A 38 -18.31 -39.58 17.20
C GLU A 38 -17.03 -38.72 17.16
N LYS A 39 -16.07 -39.13 16.32
CA LYS A 39 -14.97 -38.26 15.94
C LYS A 39 -15.52 -37.15 15.04
N MET A 40 -15.64 -35.94 15.59
CA MET A 40 -15.84 -34.73 14.78
C MET A 40 -14.79 -34.69 13.66
N GLY A 41 -15.24 -34.87 12.41
CA GLY A 41 -14.37 -34.87 11.25
C GLY A 41 -13.75 -33.49 11.04
N SER A 42 -12.42 -33.42 10.99
CA SER A 42 -11.71 -32.17 10.67
C SER A 42 -11.99 -31.77 9.22
N LEU A 43 -12.94 -30.86 9.03
CA LEU A 43 -13.42 -30.42 7.71
C LEU A 43 -12.38 -29.66 6.87
N PHE A 44 -11.25 -29.26 7.46
CA PHE A 44 -10.17 -28.56 6.76
C PHE A 44 -8.80 -29.16 7.08
N ALA A 45 -8.61 -30.43 6.72
CA ALA A 45 -7.31 -31.09 6.71
C ALA A 45 -6.41 -30.55 5.56
N VAL A 46 -5.95 -29.30 5.68
CA VAL A 46 -4.98 -28.69 4.76
C VAL A 46 -3.71 -29.53 4.79
N ASN A 47 -3.39 -30.22 3.69
CA ASN A 47 -2.18 -31.02 3.60
C ASN A 47 -0.97 -30.07 3.52
N PRO A 48 -0.10 -29.99 4.54
CA PRO A 48 0.93 -28.96 4.62
C PRO A 48 1.99 -29.11 3.52
N LYS A 49 2.22 -30.34 3.03
CA LYS A 49 3.13 -30.58 1.90
C LYS A 49 2.56 -30.02 0.60
N ARG A 50 1.26 -30.17 0.36
CA ARG A 50 0.59 -29.60 -0.83
C ARG A 50 0.44 -28.08 -0.73
N PHE A 51 0.19 -27.55 0.46
CA PHE A 51 0.16 -26.10 0.71
C PHE A 51 1.56 -25.48 0.51
N ALA A 52 2.62 -26.08 1.04
CA ALA A 52 3.99 -25.62 0.83
C ALA A 52 4.43 -25.70 -0.65
N ILE A 53 4.00 -26.73 -1.39
CA ILE A 53 4.28 -26.83 -2.84
C ILE A 53 3.53 -25.75 -3.62
N ALA A 54 2.21 -25.60 -3.42
CA ALA A 54 1.40 -24.63 -4.17
C ALA A 54 1.71 -23.17 -3.80
N GLY A 55 1.93 -22.88 -2.52
CA GLY A 55 2.39 -21.59 -2.03
C GLY A 55 3.82 -21.29 -2.51
N GLY A 56 4.71 -22.29 -2.47
CA GLY A 56 6.09 -22.16 -2.94
C GLY A 56 6.21 -21.88 -4.43
N THR A 57 5.48 -22.61 -5.29
CA THR A 57 5.51 -22.34 -6.74
C THR A 57 4.83 -21.02 -7.10
N GLY A 58 3.72 -20.66 -6.43
CA GLY A 58 3.08 -19.35 -6.60
C GLY A 58 4.00 -18.19 -6.18
N PHE A 59 4.67 -18.31 -5.04
CA PHE A 59 5.61 -17.32 -4.53
C PHE A 59 6.85 -17.17 -5.44
N LEU A 60 7.41 -18.29 -5.92
CA LEU A 60 8.50 -18.27 -6.91
C LEU A 60 8.07 -17.63 -8.24
N ALA A 61 6.84 -17.87 -8.70
CA ALA A 61 6.29 -17.22 -9.90
C ALA A 61 6.12 -15.70 -9.71
N VAL A 62 5.68 -15.25 -8.54
CA VAL A 62 5.61 -13.81 -8.19
C VAL A 62 7.00 -13.19 -8.13
N ILE A 63 7.99 -13.86 -7.51
CA ILE A 63 9.39 -13.39 -7.48
C ILE A 63 9.94 -13.29 -8.91
N ALA A 64 9.72 -14.30 -9.75
CA ALA A 64 10.17 -14.28 -11.15
C ALA A 64 9.53 -13.14 -11.95
N LEU A 65 8.23 -12.91 -11.79
CA LEU A 65 7.51 -11.80 -12.44
C LEU A 65 8.05 -10.43 -12.00
N VAL A 66 8.23 -10.22 -10.69
CA VAL A 66 8.80 -8.96 -10.17
C VAL A 66 10.24 -8.77 -10.65
N ALA A 67 11.06 -9.82 -10.67
CA ALA A 67 12.43 -9.75 -11.18
C ALA A 67 12.49 -9.40 -12.67
N MET A 68 11.62 -9.98 -13.51
CA MET A 68 11.53 -9.64 -14.93
C MET A 68 11.10 -8.18 -15.15
N LEU A 69 10.10 -7.69 -14.39
CA LEU A 69 9.64 -6.30 -14.46
C LEU A 69 10.70 -5.29 -14.02
N LEU A 70 11.52 -5.63 -13.02
CA LEU A 70 12.65 -4.81 -12.58
C LEU A 70 13.75 -4.77 -13.66
N LEU A 71 14.06 -5.90 -14.28
CA LEU A 71 15.05 -6.01 -15.36
C LEU A 71 14.65 -5.24 -16.62
N SER A 72 13.35 -5.11 -16.92
CA SER A 72 12.86 -4.34 -18.08
C SER A 72 12.79 -2.82 -17.84
N GLY A 73 13.15 -2.33 -16.66
CA GLY A 73 13.10 -0.90 -16.30
C GLY A 73 11.68 -0.30 -16.17
N THR A 74 10.64 -1.09 -16.45
CA THR A 74 9.24 -0.66 -16.53
C THR A 74 8.41 -0.95 -15.27
N ALA A 75 8.95 -1.69 -14.29
CA ALA A 75 8.26 -2.10 -13.05
C ALA A 75 7.41 -1.00 -12.39
N PHE A 76 7.99 0.20 -12.24
CA PHE A 76 7.39 1.29 -11.46
C PHE A 76 6.22 2.02 -12.14
N ALA A 77 5.91 1.66 -13.40
CA ALA A 77 4.79 2.23 -14.16
C ALA A 77 3.58 1.28 -14.29
N ALA A 78 3.72 -0.01 -13.94
CA ALA A 78 2.74 -1.05 -14.27
C ALA A 78 2.21 -1.83 -13.05
N PHE A 79 2.44 -1.33 -11.83
CA PHE A 79 2.06 -2.01 -10.58
C PHE A 79 0.91 -1.28 -9.85
N PRO A 80 -0.36 -1.61 -10.14
CA PRO A 80 -1.48 -1.22 -9.28
C PRO A 80 -1.48 -2.11 -8.03
N LEU A 81 -1.01 -1.56 -6.90
CA LEU A 81 -1.03 -2.23 -5.60
C LEU A 81 -2.21 -1.69 -4.77
N SER A 82 -2.23 -1.79 -3.42
CA SER A 82 -3.37 -1.33 -2.62
C SER A 82 -3.01 -0.60 -1.30
N GLY A 83 -3.18 0.73 -1.31
CA GLY A 83 -3.06 1.63 -0.17
C GLY A 83 -3.17 3.11 -0.58
N VAL A 84 -3.34 4.05 0.36
CA VAL A 84 -3.32 5.51 0.07
C VAL A 84 -1.85 5.97 -0.03
N GLY A 85 -1.17 5.46 -1.05
CA GLY A 85 0.27 5.57 -1.24
C GLY A 85 0.79 4.40 -2.08
N GLY A 86 1.23 4.67 -3.31
CA GLY A 86 1.70 3.64 -4.25
C GLY A 86 2.93 2.88 -3.76
N PHE A 87 3.91 3.59 -3.18
CA PHE A 87 5.07 3.06 -2.47
C PHE A 87 5.81 4.19 -1.73
N THR A 88 6.50 3.85 -0.65
CA THR A 88 7.42 4.78 0.03
C THR A 88 8.81 4.67 -0.60
N ILE A 89 9.42 5.80 -0.93
CA ILE A 89 10.87 5.89 -1.19
C ILE A 89 11.50 6.54 0.04
N SER A 90 12.43 5.86 0.69
CA SER A 90 13.29 6.44 1.72
C SER A 90 14.78 6.18 1.44
N ALA A 91 15.64 6.96 2.08
CA ALA A 91 17.09 6.91 1.92
C ALA A 91 17.78 7.61 3.10
N ASP A 92 19.09 7.44 3.26
CA ASP A 92 19.87 8.29 4.17
C ASP A 92 20.00 9.71 3.59
N LYS A 93 20.14 9.82 2.26
CA LYS A 93 20.29 11.10 1.56
C LYS A 93 19.81 11.01 0.11
N ILE A 94 19.15 12.05 -0.37
CA ILE A 94 18.90 12.28 -1.80
C ILE A 94 19.55 13.60 -2.18
N THR A 95 20.37 13.62 -3.23
CA THR A 95 20.80 14.84 -3.92
C THR A 95 20.27 14.84 -5.34
N GLY A 96 19.69 15.95 -5.79
CA GLY A 96 19.07 16.08 -7.11
C GLY A 96 19.50 17.35 -7.83
N THR A 97 19.45 17.34 -9.17
CA THR A 97 19.73 18.51 -10.02
C THR A 97 18.54 18.83 -10.93
N GLY A 98 18.41 20.11 -11.31
CA GLY A 98 17.31 20.57 -12.17
C GLY A 98 15.94 20.28 -11.57
N PHE A 99 15.78 20.53 -10.26
CA PHE A 99 14.56 20.25 -9.52
C PHE A 99 13.41 21.13 -10.01
N LYS A 100 12.25 20.50 -10.21
CA LYS A 100 10.96 21.16 -10.36
C LYS A 100 9.91 20.46 -9.52
N LEU A 101 9.05 21.22 -8.85
CA LEU A 101 7.86 20.74 -8.17
C LEU A 101 6.66 21.59 -8.58
N TYR A 102 5.60 20.93 -9.05
CA TYR A 102 4.38 21.59 -9.53
C TYR A 102 3.12 20.77 -9.19
N PRO A 103 1.95 21.39 -9.05
CA PRO A 103 0.70 20.68 -8.83
C PRO A 103 0.39 19.68 -9.95
N ALA A 104 -0.19 18.55 -9.58
CA ALA A 104 -0.60 17.50 -10.51
C ALA A 104 -1.91 16.85 -10.07
N ILE A 105 -2.60 16.26 -11.04
CA ILE A 105 -3.56 15.20 -10.79
C ILE A 105 -2.92 13.90 -11.26
N GLY A 106 -3.16 12.82 -10.51
CA GLY A 106 -2.77 11.47 -10.85
C GLY A 106 -3.71 10.46 -10.22
N GLU A 107 -3.67 9.23 -10.73
CA GLU A 107 -4.39 8.12 -10.13
C GLU A 107 -3.74 7.71 -8.79
N THR A 108 -4.57 7.16 -7.91
CA THR A 108 -4.15 6.38 -6.75
C THR A 108 -4.96 5.10 -6.71
N GLU A 109 -4.51 4.14 -5.91
CA GLU A 109 -5.06 2.78 -5.86
C GLU A 109 -6.49 2.69 -5.26
N GLN A 110 -7.09 3.83 -4.88
CA GLN A 110 -8.51 3.95 -4.51
C GLN A 110 -9.27 4.96 -5.39
N ARG A 111 -8.59 5.75 -6.22
CA ARG A 111 -9.18 6.90 -6.94
C ARG A 111 -8.49 7.15 -8.27
N GLY A 112 -9.24 7.07 -9.37
CA GLY A 112 -8.77 7.51 -10.71
C GLY A 112 -8.49 9.02 -10.85
N ALA A 113 -8.68 9.81 -9.79
CA ALA A 113 -8.22 11.19 -9.70
C ALA A 113 -7.93 11.57 -8.25
N TRP A 114 -6.72 12.07 -7.99
CA TRP A 114 -6.30 12.61 -6.71
C TRP A 114 -5.29 13.74 -6.91
N GLY A 115 -5.27 14.70 -5.98
CA GLY A 115 -4.28 15.78 -5.97
C GLY A 115 -2.92 15.26 -5.53
N GLN A 116 -1.88 15.55 -6.31
CA GLN A 116 -0.49 15.11 -6.08
C GLN A 116 0.45 16.27 -6.43
N ALA A 117 1.71 16.20 -5.97
CA ALA A 117 2.78 17.00 -6.54
C ALA A 117 3.51 16.16 -7.59
N ALA A 118 3.78 16.74 -8.75
CA ALA A 118 4.83 16.25 -9.64
C ALA A 118 6.17 16.74 -9.11
N VAL A 119 7.18 15.87 -9.11
CA VAL A 119 8.58 16.25 -8.88
C VAL A 119 9.42 15.69 -10.02
N ASP A 120 10.02 16.58 -10.80
CA ASP A 120 10.95 16.22 -11.87
C ASP A 120 12.40 16.56 -11.43
N LEU A 121 13.35 15.67 -11.71
CA LEU A 121 14.79 15.83 -11.47
C LEU A 121 15.56 15.43 -12.74
N ALA A 122 16.47 16.29 -13.20
CA ALA A 122 17.36 15.98 -14.33
C ALA A 122 18.32 14.82 -14.00
N SER A 123 18.85 14.81 -12.78
CA SER A 123 19.52 13.66 -12.18
C SER A 123 19.29 13.59 -10.68
N ALA A 124 19.48 12.41 -10.09
CA ALA A 124 19.60 12.23 -8.65
C ALA A 124 20.64 11.17 -8.28
N ASN A 125 21.25 11.34 -7.11
CA ASN A 125 21.98 10.31 -6.39
C ASN A 125 21.25 10.04 -5.06
N ILE A 126 21.09 8.78 -4.71
CA ILE A 126 20.35 8.32 -3.53
C ILE A 126 21.28 7.38 -2.75
N THR A 127 21.59 7.74 -1.50
CA THR A 127 22.44 6.94 -0.62
C THR A 127 21.57 6.03 0.25
N ASN A 128 21.81 4.72 0.15
CA ASN A 128 21.10 3.67 0.88
C ASN A 128 19.58 3.72 0.61
N LEU A 129 19.20 3.62 -0.67
CA LEU A 129 17.81 3.53 -1.10
C LEU A 129 17.09 2.37 -0.39
N VAL A 130 15.91 2.65 0.15
CA VAL A 130 14.90 1.69 0.57
C VAL A 130 13.56 2.08 -0.05
N LEU A 131 13.09 1.30 -1.01
CA LEU A 131 11.74 1.40 -1.56
C LEU A 131 10.87 0.31 -0.92
N THR A 132 9.74 0.69 -0.33
CA THR A 132 8.85 -0.24 0.37
C THR A 132 7.40 -0.05 -0.07
N LYS A 133 6.70 -1.15 -0.34
CA LYS A 133 5.24 -1.17 -0.47
C LYS A 133 4.62 -2.36 0.26
N ASN A 134 3.83 -2.07 1.29
CA ASN A 134 2.87 -3.02 1.85
C ASN A 134 1.63 -3.11 0.95
N ILE A 135 1.30 -4.30 0.49
CA ILE A 135 0.13 -4.62 -0.32
C ILE A 135 -0.89 -5.27 0.60
N ASN A 136 -2.06 -4.67 0.81
CA ASN A 136 -3.13 -5.36 1.53
C ASN A 136 -3.72 -6.45 0.64
N THR A 137 -3.54 -7.71 1.04
CA THR A 137 -3.99 -8.90 0.32
C THR A 137 -5.07 -9.68 1.07
N GLU A 138 -5.56 -9.19 2.21
CA GLU A 138 -6.47 -9.93 3.09
C GLU A 138 -7.80 -10.33 2.40
N SER A 139 -8.29 -9.51 1.46
CA SER A 139 -9.49 -9.81 0.67
C SER A 139 -9.31 -10.95 -0.36
N ALA A 140 -8.09 -11.23 -0.80
CA ALA A 140 -7.78 -12.22 -1.84
C ALA A 140 -7.05 -13.46 -1.29
N LEU A 141 -6.18 -13.27 -0.31
CA LEU A 141 -5.30 -14.29 0.26
C LEU A 141 -5.55 -14.57 1.75
N GLY A 142 -6.52 -13.87 2.37
CA GLY A 142 -6.86 -14.03 3.79
C GLY A 142 -7.32 -15.43 4.19
N ALA A 143 -7.84 -16.22 3.24
CA ALA A 143 -8.17 -17.63 3.44
C ALA A 143 -6.93 -18.54 3.57
N TYR A 144 -5.77 -18.11 3.06
CA TYR A 144 -4.48 -18.79 3.20
C TYR A 144 -3.67 -18.26 4.40
N GLY A 145 -4.28 -17.48 5.28
CA GLY A 145 -3.63 -16.89 6.45
C GLY A 145 -2.75 -15.68 6.14
N ILE A 146 -2.68 -15.20 4.90
CA ILE A 146 -1.89 -14.02 4.51
C ILE A 146 -2.72 -12.75 4.74
N LYS A 147 -2.14 -11.76 5.42
CA LYS A 147 -2.76 -10.43 5.66
C LYS A 147 -2.29 -9.40 4.62
N SER A 148 -0.98 -9.31 4.41
CA SER A 148 -0.37 -8.34 3.50
C SER A 148 0.98 -8.84 3.00
N ILE A 149 1.43 -8.34 1.85
CA ILE A 149 2.75 -8.63 1.30
C ILE A 149 3.57 -7.34 1.29
N ASP A 150 4.74 -7.32 1.93
CA ASP A 150 5.71 -6.25 1.77
C ASP A 150 6.60 -6.56 0.56
N VAL A 151 6.64 -5.66 -0.43
CA VAL A 151 7.70 -5.63 -1.44
C VAL A 151 8.72 -4.60 -0.99
N VAL A 152 9.97 -5.02 -0.79
CA VAL A 152 11.07 -4.16 -0.34
C VAL A 152 12.24 -4.27 -1.32
N VAL A 153 12.66 -3.14 -1.88
CA VAL A 153 13.86 -3.05 -2.73
C VAL A 153 14.87 -2.15 -2.04
N THR A 154 16.07 -2.68 -1.77
CA THR A 154 17.17 -1.90 -1.19
C THR A 154 18.32 -1.74 -2.18
N GLY A 155 18.97 -0.59 -2.24
CA GLY A 155 20.18 -0.35 -3.02
C GLY A 155 21.21 0.49 -2.25
N GLY A 156 22.46 0.47 -2.69
CA GLY A 156 23.54 1.29 -2.11
C GLY A 156 23.49 2.74 -2.61
N ASN A 157 24.54 3.19 -3.29
CA ASN A 157 24.57 4.49 -3.97
C ASN A 157 23.88 4.38 -5.34
N VAL A 158 22.57 4.62 -5.36
CA VAL A 158 21.75 4.57 -6.57
C VAL A 158 21.88 5.88 -7.33
N SER A 159 21.98 5.82 -8.67
CA SER A 159 21.96 7.00 -9.54
C SER A 159 20.86 6.88 -10.58
N GLY A 160 20.19 7.99 -10.89
CA GLY A 160 19.10 8.02 -11.86
C GLY A 160 19.03 9.33 -12.63
N GLN A 161 18.64 9.24 -13.91
CA GLN A 161 18.55 10.35 -14.86
C GLN A 161 17.11 10.54 -15.33
N ASN A 162 16.71 11.80 -15.57
CA ASN A 162 15.35 12.17 -16.00
C ASN A 162 14.26 11.52 -15.14
N LEU A 163 14.41 11.65 -13.82
CA LEU A 163 13.49 11.11 -12.83
C LEU A 163 12.22 11.95 -12.79
N LYS A 164 11.06 11.28 -12.87
CA LYS A 164 9.74 11.88 -12.74
C LYS A 164 8.94 11.15 -11.68
N LEU A 165 8.56 11.87 -10.63
CA LEU A 165 7.85 11.36 -9.48
C LEU A 165 6.45 11.99 -9.40
N ARG A 166 5.49 11.24 -8.89
CA ARG A 166 4.20 11.78 -8.42
C ARG A 166 4.02 11.39 -6.97
N VAL A 167 3.90 12.38 -6.09
CA VAL A 167 3.94 12.21 -4.63
C VAL A 167 2.76 12.90 -3.95
N THR A 168 2.34 12.39 -2.80
CA THR A 168 1.38 13.06 -1.91
C THR A 168 1.99 13.59 -0.61
N GLY A 169 3.28 13.34 -0.40
CA GLY A 169 4.04 13.89 0.72
C GLY A 169 5.53 13.65 0.56
N ILE A 170 6.31 14.63 1.01
CA ILE A 170 7.77 14.56 1.14
C ILE A 170 8.09 14.98 2.57
N GLN A 171 8.80 14.13 3.30
CA GLN A 171 9.39 14.43 4.60
C GLN A 171 10.90 14.24 4.52
N ALA A 172 11.65 15.00 5.31
CA ALA A 172 13.10 14.89 5.47
C ALA A 172 13.48 15.52 6.82
N ASP A 173 14.58 15.10 7.43
CA ASP A 173 15.13 15.73 8.64
C ASP A 173 15.67 17.13 8.34
N SER A 174 16.23 17.32 7.14
CA SER A 174 16.56 18.63 6.61
C SER A 174 16.47 18.67 5.09
N THR A 175 16.14 19.85 4.56
CA THR A 175 15.99 20.13 3.13
C THR A 175 16.80 21.38 2.82
N SER A 176 17.61 21.33 1.76
CA SER A 176 18.29 22.51 1.22
C SER A 176 18.21 22.57 -0.29
N PHE A 177 18.10 23.80 -0.81
CA PHE A 177 18.06 24.10 -2.23
C PHE A 177 19.16 25.11 -2.56
N ALA A 178 19.88 24.91 -3.66
CA ALA A 178 20.74 25.95 -4.21
C ALA A 178 19.93 26.78 -5.21
N GLY A 179 19.55 28.00 -4.84
CA GLY A 179 18.73 28.89 -5.67
C GLY A 179 17.30 28.39 -5.87
N LEU A 180 16.53 28.25 -4.77
CA LEU A 180 15.10 27.98 -4.87
C LEU A 180 14.39 29.21 -5.44
N GLU A 181 13.71 29.02 -6.56
CA GLU A 181 12.69 29.92 -7.07
C GLU A 181 11.29 29.39 -6.76
N THR A 182 10.33 30.29 -6.68
CA THR A 182 8.90 29.99 -6.58
C THR A 182 8.18 31.01 -7.45
N GLN A 183 7.44 30.55 -8.44
CA GLN A 183 6.82 31.40 -9.46
C GLN A 183 5.31 31.14 -9.47
N GLU A 184 4.52 32.22 -9.39
CA GLU A 184 3.08 32.18 -9.61
C GLU A 184 2.74 32.65 -11.03
N HIS A 185 1.83 31.95 -11.70
CA HIS A 185 1.45 32.21 -13.09
C HIS A 185 -0.03 32.55 -13.20
N LYS A 186 -0.34 33.61 -13.96
CA LYS A 186 -1.73 33.92 -14.34
C LYS A 186 -2.19 32.97 -15.45
N THR A 187 -3.03 32.01 -15.11
CA THR A 187 -3.50 30.96 -16.04
C THR A 187 -4.90 30.47 -15.66
N ASP A 188 -5.66 29.98 -16.64
CA ASP A 188 -6.98 29.36 -16.44
C ASP A 188 -6.88 27.89 -15.97
N ASN A 189 -5.69 27.28 -16.03
CA ASN A 189 -5.45 25.92 -15.54
C ASN A 189 -4.94 25.95 -14.09
N PRO A 190 -5.73 25.50 -13.08
CA PRO A 190 -5.32 25.56 -11.67
C PRO A 190 -4.07 24.73 -11.35
N LEU A 191 -3.68 23.78 -12.19
CA LEU A 191 -2.46 22.98 -11.99
C LEU A 191 -1.17 23.72 -12.38
N ASN A 192 -1.28 24.80 -13.16
CA ASN A 192 -0.16 25.58 -13.65
C ASN A 192 -0.01 26.93 -12.89
N VAL A 193 -0.78 27.17 -11.83
CA VAL A 193 -0.83 28.45 -11.10
C VAL A 193 0.45 28.72 -10.29
N ILE A 194 1.17 27.68 -9.86
CA ILE A 194 2.41 27.81 -9.10
C ILE A 194 3.39 26.70 -9.45
N ASP A 195 4.68 27.01 -9.55
CA ASP A 195 5.75 26.04 -9.51
C ASP A 195 6.92 26.48 -8.62
N LEU A 196 7.68 25.49 -8.15
CA LEU A 196 8.94 25.65 -7.44
C LEU A 196 10.04 25.03 -8.30
N SER A 197 11.20 25.68 -8.40
CA SER A 197 12.35 25.10 -9.10
C SER A 197 13.68 25.46 -8.45
N ALA A 198 14.70 24.63 -8.66
CA ALA A 198 16.05 24.88 -8.15
C ALA A 198 17.12 24.16 -8.98
N PRO A 199 18.27 24.80 -9.29
CA PRO A 199 19.47 24.15 -9.83
C PRO A 199 19.86 22.86 -9.10
N SER A 200 19.78 22.82 -7.76
CA SER A 200 19.91 21.57 -7.00
C SER A 200 19.08 21.52 -5.72
N LEU A 201 18.81 20.29 -5.28
CA LEU A 201 18.09 19.92 -4.06
C LEU A 201 18.95 18.91 -3.26
N THR A 202 18.91 19.00 -1.95
CA THR A 202 19.38 17.95 -1.03
C THR A 202 18.33 17.70 0.06
N LEU A 203 18.03 16.42 0.30
CA LEU A 203 17.20 15.94 1.40
C LEU A 203 18.03 15.00 2.28
N ASP A 204 18.02 15.22 3.60
CA ASP A 204 18.61 14.31 4.59
C ASP A 204 17.53 13.45 5.25
N LYS A 205 17.77 12.15 5.34
CA LYS A 205 16.80 11.09 5.74
C LYS A 205 15.39 11.25 5.13
N PRO A 206 15.28 11.41 3.80
CA PRO A 206 13.98 11.58 3.15
C PRO A 206 13.05 10.38 3.27
N SER A 207 11.75 10.67 3.27
CA SER A 207 10.65 9.71 3.10
C SER A 207 9.58 10.34 2.19
N LEU A 208 9.37 9.75 1.01
CA LEU A 208 8.46 10.22 -0.04
C LEU A 208 7.30 9.23 -0.21
N ASN A 209 6.07 9.67 0.00
CA ASN A 209 4.87 8.88 -0.32
C ASN A 209 4.55 9.07 -1.82
N THR A 210 4.96 8.08 -2.62
CA THR A 210 5.00 8.11 -4.08
C THR A 210 3.88 7.25 -4.68
N HIS A 211 3.27 7.68 -5.78
CA HIS A 211 2.26 6.91 -6.54
C HIS A 211 2.76 6.49 -7.92
N TYR A 212 3.74 7.21 -8.48
CA TYR A 212 4.37 6.90 -9.76
C TYR A 212 5.84 7.34 -9.73
N MET A 213 6.71 6.52 -10.34
CA MET A 213 8.08 6.88 -10.66
C MET A 213 8.42 6.39 -12.06
N SER A 214 9.06 7.24 -12.87
CA SER A 214 9.84 6.82 -14.03
C SER A 214 11.21 7.48 -14.04
N ALA A 215 12.14 6.87 -14.78
CA ALA A 215 13.49 7.37 -15.02
C ALA A 215 13.83 7.14 -16.49
N GLY A 216 14.65 8.01 -17.08
CA GLY A 216 15.27 7.74 -18.39
C GLY A 216 16.36 6.67 -18.30
N SER A 217 17.06 6.62 -17.16
CA SER A 217 17.90 5.49 -16.75
C SER A 217 18.04 5.46 -15.23
N ILE A 218 18.27 4.27 -14.65
CA ILE A 218 18.56 4.10 -13.23
C ILE A 218 19.55 2.96 -13.03
N THR A 219 20.54 3.17 -12.16
CA THR A 219 21.54 2.17 -11.75
C THR A 219 21.37 1.94 -10.26
N ILE A 220 21.11 0.70 -9.85
CA ILE A 220 20.91 0.32 -8.44
C ILE A 220 22.03 -0.64 -8.01
N PRO A 221 23.21 -0.15 -7.57
CA PRO A 221 24.27 -1.02 -7.07
C PRO A 221 23.83 -1.77 -5.82
N ASN A 222 24.25 -3.03 -5.70
CA ASN A 222 23.91 -3.92 -4.59
C ASN A 222 22.39 -4.10 -4.38
N MET A 223 21.60 -4.03 -5.46
CA MET A 223 20.14 -4.22 -5.39
C MET A 223 19.78 -5.55 -4.71
N LYS A 224 18.91 -5.49 -3.70
CA LYS A 224 18.22 -6.64 -3.13
C LYS A 224 16.72 -6.44 -3.23
N LEU A 225 16.00 -7.52 -3.53
CA LEU A 225 14.54 -7.59 -3.50
C LEU A 225 14.15 -8.57 -2.38
N LYS A 226 13.29 -8.13 -1.46
CA LYS A 226 12.53 -9.03 -0.57
C LYS A 226 11.05 -8.96 -0.93
N VAL A 227 10.38 -10.10 -0.81
CA VAL A 227 8.92 -10.21 -0.85
C VAL A 227 8.51 -10.93 0.42
N ILE A 228 7.87 -10.22 1.35
CA ILE A 228 7.60 -10.72 2.70
C ILE A 228 6.09 -10.88 2.89
N ALA A 229 5.62 -12.12 2.98
CA ALA A 229 4.24 -12.39 3.36
C ALA A 229 4.08 -12.23 4.87
N ASN A 230 3.25 -11.28 5.29
CA ASN A 230 2.86 -11.07 6.68
C ASN A 230 1.58 -11.86 6.95
N MET A 231 1.65 -12.77 7.91
CA MET A 231 0.58 -13.71 8.23
C MET A 231 -0.36 -13.15 9.30
N LYS A 232 -1.59 -13.68 9.38
CA LYS A 232 -2.61 -13.25 10.36
C LYS A 232 -2.27 -13.62 11.81
N ASP A 233 -1.38 -14.58 12.02
CA ASP A 233 -0.81 -14.94 13.33
C ASP A 233 0.37 -14.04 13.75
N GLY A 234 0.78 -13.08 12.90
CA GLY A 234 1.91 -12.19 13.13
C GLY A 234 3.26 -12.73 12.65
N SER A 235 3.34 -13.97 12.17
CA SER A 235 4.54 -14.51 11.55
C SER A 235 4.83 -13.85 10.19
N ARG A 236 6.09 -13.91 9.74
CA ARG A 236 6.56 -13.29 8.49
C ARG A 236 7.37 -14.32 7.69
N VAL A 237 7.03 -14.49 6.42
CA VAL A 237 7.63 -15.48 5.52
C VAL A 237 8.31 -14.77 4.36
N GLY A 238 9.56 -15.09 4.07
CA GLY A 238 10.35 -14.43 3.01
C GLY A 238 11.21 -13.26 3.48
N ASP A 239 11.39 -13.06 4.80
CA ASP A 239 12.37 -12.12 5.34
C ASP A 239 13.71 -12.83 5.59
N PHE A 240 14.68 -12.60 4.69
CA PHE A 240 16.03 -13.18 4.66
C PHE A 240 17.08 -12.16 4.23
#